data_AF-A0A336N3F3-F1
#
_entry.id   AF-A0A336N3F3-F1
#
_cell.length_a   1.000
_cell.length_b   1.000
_cell.length_c   1.000
_cell.angle_alpha   90.00
_cell.angle_beta   90.00
_cell.angle_gamma   90.00
#
_symmetry.space_group_name_H-M   'P 1'
#
loop_
_entity.id
_entity.type
_entity.pdbx_description
1 polymer ?
#
loop_
_entity_poly.entity_id
_entity_poly.type
_entity_poly.pdbx_seq_one_letter_code
_entity_poly.pdbx_strand_id
1 'polypeptide(L)'
;MIATFIVVLALMLPAIKLDNLMAMPIDNALIISASPVFFTAFGFHGSIPSLNKYLDGNVKALRIAILVGSGITLFAYILWQLSTHGLLTQNEFLQILQKDPTLNGLVTATLTITQSNIMANAVKIFSTLALITSFLGVGIGLLECIEDLLKRSFNINAGRFSLGLMTFIPPIVFALFYPKGFILALGYAGQMFAFYAVVLPVSLVWKARKIHPNLPYKVWGGNLTLFIVLVLGVIITSIPFAIRAGYLPFVVG
;
A
#
# COMPACT_ATOMS: atom_id res chain seq x y z
N MET A 1 -15.16 -9.39 -4.80
CA MET A 1 -14.35 -8.75 -3.74
C MET A 1 -15.21 -8.06 -2.68
N ILE A 2 -16.05 -7.07 -3.01
CA ILE A 2 -16.84 -6.34 -1.99
C ILE A 2 -17.82 -7.26 -1.25
N ALA A 3 -18.59 -8.08 -1.97
CA ALA A 3 -19.50 -9.04 -1.32
C ALA A 3 -18.77 -9.99 -0.37
N THR A 4 -17.62 -10.52 -0.78
CA THR A 4 -16.79 -11.40 0.06
C THR A 4 -16.17 -10.66 1.25
N PHE A 5 -15.88 -9.35 1.11
CA PHE A 5 -15.45 -8.51 2.21
C PHE A 5 -16.57 -8.32 3.25
N ILE A 6 -17.79 -8.06 2.80
CA ILE A 6 -18.95 -7.95 3.70
C ILE A 6 -19.19 -9.28 4.43
N VAL A 7 -19.11 -10.40 3.73
CA VAL A 7 -19.28 -11.74 4.33
C VAL A 7 -18.20 -12.02 5.38
N VAL A 8 -16.93 -11.78 5.07
CA VAL A 8 -15.86 -12.04 6.05
C VAL A 8 -15.99 -11.13 7.27
N LEU A 9 -16.36 -9.86 7.09
CA LEU A 9 -16.62 -8.96 8.21
C LEU A 9 -17.82 -9.41 9.05
N ALA A 10 -18.91 -9.85 8.42
CA ALA A 10 -20.08 -10.36 9.13
C ALA A 10 -19.76 -11.59 10.00
N LEU A 11 -18.77 -12.39 9.60
CA LEU A 11 -18.29 -13.54 10.38
C LEU A 11 -17.27 -13.14 11.46
N MET A 12 -16.38 -12.19 11.17
CA MET A 12 -15.29 -11.80 12.07
C MET A 12 -15.69 -10.80 13.15
N LEU A 13 -16.50 -9.79 12.82
CA LEU A 13 -16.87 -8.73 13.76
C LEU A 13 -17.57 -9.26 15.03
N PRO A 14 -18.50 -10.24 14.97
CA PRO A 14 -19.13 -10.79 16.17
C PRO A 14 -18.18 -11.59 17.06
N ALA A 15 -17.06 -12.08 16.50
CA ALA A 15 -16.07 -12.89 17.20
C ALA A 15 -14.91 -12.06 17.80
N ILE A 16 -14.99 -10.73 17.71
CA ILE A 16 -14.01 -9.82 18.30
C ILE A 16 -14.02 -9.94 19.82
N LYS A 17 -12.81 -9.98 20.41
CA LYS A 17 -12.59 -9.87 21.85
C LYS A 17 -12.01 -8.48 22.14
N LEU A 18 -12.66 -7.73 23.02
CA LEU A 18 -12.21 -6.38 23.38
C LEU A 18 -10.82 -6.39 24.02
N ASP A 19 -10.48 -7.44 24.76
CA ASP A 19 -9.16 -7.63 25.37
C ASP A 19 -8.02 -7.62 24.33
N ASN A 20 -8.26 -8.17 23.13
CA ASN A 20 -7.27 -8.14 22.06
C ASN A 20 -7.06 -6.72 21.51
N LEU A 21 -8.12 -5.90 21.46
CA LEU A 21 -8.06 -4.52 20.96
C LEU A 21 -7.42 -3.56 21.96
N MET A 22 -7.57 -3.84 23.26
CA MET A 22 -7.01 -3.03 24.35
C MET A 22 -5.61 -3.48 24.76
N ALA A 23 -5.08 -4.54 24.14
CA ALA A 23 -3.73 -5.02 24.40
C ALA A 23 -2.70 -3.94 24.05
N MET A 24 -1.76 -3.69 24.96
CA MET A 24 -0.65 -2.78 24.68
C MET A 24 0.24 -3.36 23.57
N PRO A 25 0.74 -2.53 22.64
CA PRO A 25 1.67 -2.99 21.62
C PRO A 25 2.88 -3.68 22.25
N ILE A 26 3.25 -4.84 21.71
CA ILE A 26 4.47 -5.57 22.13
C ILE A 26 5.72 -4.69 22.03
N ASP A 27 5.76 -3.80 21.03
CA ASP A 27 6.80 -2.77 20.89
C ASP A 27 6.21 -1.53 20.19
N ASN A 28 6.26 -0.38 20.87
CA ASN A 28 5.77 0.90 20.33
C ASN A 28 6.56 1.35 19.09
N ALA A 29 7.83 0.96 18.97
CA ALA A 29 8.65 1.26 17.81
C ALA A 29 8.19 0.52 16.54
N LEU A 30 7.35 -0.53 16.66
CA LEU A 30 6.75 -1.19 15.50
C LEU A 30 5.83 -0.27 14.70
N ILE A 31 5.15 0.68 15.36
CA ILE A 31 4.29 1.66 14.68
C ILE A 31 5.11 2.54 13.75
N ILE A 32 6.28 2.98 14.22
CA ILE A 32 7.23 3.77 13.42
C ILE A 32 7.78 2.89 12.30
N SER A 33 8.20 1.67 12.63
CA SER A 33 8.81 0.75 11.67
C SER A 33 7.84 0.34 10.54
N ALA A 34 6.54 0.29 10.81
CA ALA A 34 5.50 -0.05 9.84
C ALA A 34 5.05 1.13 8.96
N SER A 35 5.49 2.36 9.25
CA SER A 35 5.03 3.55 8.53
C SER A 35 5.26 3.51 7.00
N PRO A 36 6.37 2.95 6.46
CA PRO A 36 6.53 2.81 5.01
C PRO A 36 5.48 1.90 4.38
N VAL A 37 5.05 0.86 5.11
CA VAL A 37 3.99 -0.07 4.65
C VAL A 37 2.65 0.65 4.59
N PHE A 38 2.29 1.41 5.64
CA PHE A 38 1.09 2.25 5.61
C PHE A 38 1.12 3.25 4.46
N PHE A 39 2.29 3.80 4.16
CA PHE A 39 2.44 4.72 3.05
C PHE A 39 2.19 4.06 1.69
N THR A 40 2.68 2.83 1.47
CA THR A 40 2.33 2.03 0.28
C THR A 40 0.84 1.70 0.19
N ALA A 41 0.18 1.45 1.32
CA ALA A 41 -1.24 1.11 1.35
C ALA A 41 -2.13 2.22 0.74
N PHE A 42 -1.69 3.48 0.80
CA PHE A 42 -2.36 4.63 0.16
C PHE A 42 -1.72 5.01 -1.18
N GLY A 43 -1.16 4.02 -1.89
CA GLY A 43 -0.40 4.23 -3.12
C GLY A 43 -1.23 4.50 -4.38
N PHE A 44 -1.76 5.72 -4.55
CA PHE A 44 -2.52 6.11 -5.75
C PHE A 44 -1.80 7.10 -6.68
N HIS A 45 -0.57 7.50 -6.35
CA HIS A 45 0.12 8.62 -7.02
C HIS A 45 0.41 8.36 -8.51
N GLY A 46 0.66 7.09 -8.89
CA GLY A 46 0.83 6.70 -10.29
C GLY A 46 -0.42 6.89 -11.15
N SER A 47 -1.61 6.86 -10.54
CA SER A 47 -2.89 7.03 -11.24
C SER A 47 -3.35 8.49 -11.34
N ILE A 48 -2.68 9.42 -10.64
CA ILE A 48 -3.06 10.84 -10.66
C ILE A 48 -3.03 11.45 -12.07
N PRO A 49 -2.01 11.21 -12.93
CA PRO A 49 -1.99 11.75 -14.28
C PRO A 49 -3.17 11.25 -15.13
N SER A 50 -3.48 9.95 -15.07
CA SER A 50 -4.61 9.34 -15.77
C SER A 50 -5.95 9.89 -15.25
N LEU A 51 -6.10 10.03 -13.93
CA LEU A 51 -7.29 10.61 -13.31
C LEU A 51 -7.47 12.09 -13.66
N ASN A 52 -6.38 12.87 -13.69
CA ASN A 52 -6.41 14.27 -14.10
C ASN A 52 -6.79 14.43 -15.58
N LYS A 53 -6.31 13.54 -16.45
CA LYS A 53 -6.71 13.48 -17.86
C LYS A 53 -8.18 13.10 -18.00
N TYR A 54 -8.65 12.09 -17.25
CA TYR A 54 -10.05 11.64 -17.27
C TYR A 54 -11.04 12.71 -16.78
N LEU A 55 -10.61 13.57 -15.85
CA LEU A 55 -11.41 14.66 -15.30
C LEU A 55 -11.17 16.01 -16.01
N ASP A 56 -10.53 16.01 -17.18
CA ASP A 56 -10.23 17.21 -17.99
C ASP A 56 -9.54 18.34 -17.20
N GLY A 57 -8.66 17.99 -16.27
CA GLY A 57 -7.94 18.97 -15.44
C GLY A 57 -8.80 19.66 -14.37
N ASN A 58 -10.03 19.18 -14.11
CA ASN A 58 -10.90 19.75 -13.09
C ASN A 58 -10.37 19.50 -11.67
N VAL A 59 -9.71 20.51 -11.09
CA VAL A 59 -9.07 20.44 -9.77
C VAL A 59 -10.05 20.08 -8.65
N LYS A 60 -11.30 20.58 -8.71
CA LYS A 60 -12.30 20.30 -7.67
C LYS A 60 -12.73 18.84 -7.73
N ALA A 61 -13.02 18.33 -8.92
CA ALA A 61 -13.36 16.92 -9.12
C ALA A 61 -12.20 15.99 -8.73
N LEU A 62 -10.97 16.35 -9.13
CA LEU A 62 -9.76 15.59 -8.78
C LEU A 62 -9.55 15.52 -7.26
N ARG A 63 -9.72 16.64 -6.55
CA ARG A 63 -9.63 16.68 -5.09
C ARG A 63 -10.68 15.80 -4.43
N ILE A 64 -11.93 15.85 -4.90
CA ILE A 64 -13.01 15.00 -4.36
C ILE A 64 -12.68 13.53 -4.60
N ALA A 65 -12.26 13.16 -5.81
CA ALA A 65 -11.91 11.78 -6.15
C ALA A 65 -10.78 11.25 -5.25
N ILE A 66 -9.74 12.04 -5.01
CA ILE A 66 -8.62 11.66 -4.12
C ILE A 66 -9.09 11.53 -2.67
N LEU A 67 -9.81 12.53 -2.13
CA LEU A 67 -10.23 12.54 -0.73
C LEU A 67 -11.26 11.44 -0.42
N VAL A 68 -12.29 11.31 -1.26
CA VAL A 68 -13.32 10.29 -1.09
C VAL A 68 -12.75 8.90 -1.31
N GLY A 69 -11.95 8.70 -2.37
CA GLY A 69 -11.28 7.42 -2.62
C GLY A 69 -10.41 6.99 -1.44
N SER A 70 -9.55 7.90 -0.94
CA SER A 70 -8.70 7.62 0.22
C SER A 70 -9.52 7.38 1.49
N GLY A 71 -10.62 8.10 1.69
CA GLY A 71 -11.52 7.90 2.83
C GLY A 71 -12.21 6.54 2.82
N ILE A 72 -12.68 6.08 1.66
CA ILE A 72 -13.24 4.73 1.48
C ILE A 72 -12.18 3.67 1.80
N THR A 73 -10.96 3.83 1.28
CA THR A 73 -9.84 2.92 1.56
C THR A 73 -9.49 2.88 3.05
N LEU A 74 -9.41 4.04 3.70
CA LEU A 74 -9.15 4.13 5.14
C LEU A 74 -10.22 3.42 5.96
N PHE A 75 -11.49 3.63 5.64
CA PHE A 75 -12.60 2.96 6.32
C PHE A 75 -12.54 1.43 6.18
N ALA A 76 -12.26 0.94 4.97
CA ALA A 76 -12.08 -0.49 4.73
C ALA A 76 -10.89 -1.06 5.53
N TYR A 77 -9.77 -0.34 5.59
CA TYR A 77 -8.63 -0.75 6.43
C TYR A 77 -8.97 -0.75 7.91
N ILE A 78 -9.69 0.24 8.43
CA ILE A 78 -10.12 0.24 9.84
C ILE A 78 -10.97 -0.99 10.14
N LEU A 79 -11.97 -1.30 9.30
CA LEU A 79 -12.81 -2.48 9.50
C LEU A 79 -12.00 -3.79 9.45
N TRP A 80 -11.05 -3.88 8.53
CA TRP A 80 -10.16 -5.03 8.41
C TRP A 80 -9.21 -5.19 9.60
N GLN A 81 -8.59 -4.10 10.07
CA GLN A 81 -7.72 -4.13 11.23
C GLN A 81 -8.52 -4.44 12.51
N LEU A 82 -9.72 -3.88 12.64
CA LEU A 82 -10.63 -4.20 13.74
C LEU A 82 -10.99 -5.69 13.74
N SER A 83 -11.33 -6.26 12.59
CA SER A 83 -11.71 -7.66 12.50
C SER A 83 -10.54 -8.62 12.74
N THR A 84 -9.34 -8.29 12.23
CA THR A 84 -8.15 -9.15 12.39
C THR A 84 -7.55 -9.04 13.79
N HIS A 85 -7.21 -7.84 14.25
CA HIS A 85 -6.62 -7.65 15.58
C HIS A 85 -7.63 -7.86 16.72
N GLY A 86 -8.92 -7.65 16.49
CA GLY A 86 -9.94 -7.96 17.49
C GLY A 86 -10.15 -9.47 17.67
N LEU A 87 -9.93 -10.25 16.62
CA LEU A 87 -10.09 -11.70 16.63
C LEU A 87 -8.82 -12.43 17.09
N LEU A 88 -7.67 -12.03 16.55
CA LEU A 88 -6.41 -12.75 16.68
C LEU A 88 -5.56 -12.15 17.80
N THR A 89 -5.07 -12.98 18.72
CA THR A 89 -4.15 -12.51 19.76
C THR A 89 -2.82 -12.08 19.13
N GLN A 90 -2.21 -11.00 19.61
CA GLN A 90 -1.00 -10.45 18.97
C GLN A 90 0.17 -11.45 18.98
N ASN A 91 0.34 -12.19 20.08
CA ASN A 91 1.42 -13.17 20.23
C ASN A 91 1.27 -14.35 19.28
N GLU A 92 0.09 -14.98 19.23
CA GLU A 92 -0.14 -16.13 18.34
C GLU A 92 -0.10 -15.70 16.87
N PHE A 93 -0.66 -14.54 16.55
CA PHE A 93 -0.64 -14.01 15.20
C PHE A 93 0.79 -13.76 14.69
N LEU A 94 1.65 -13.13 15.51
CA LEU A 94 3.04 -12.92 15.16
C LEU A 94 3.82 -14.23 15.00
N GLN A 95 3.61 -15.21 15.87
CA GLN A 95 4.27 -16.52 15.75
C GLN A 95 3.91 -17.23 14.45
N ILE A 96 2.66 -17.12 14.00
CA ILE A 96 2.20 -17.72 12.75
C ILE A 96 2.77 -16.95 11.56
N LEU A 97 2.73 -15.62 11.57
CA LEU A 97 3.31 -14.79 10.50
C LEU A 97 4.83 -14.94 10.36
N GLN A 98 5.54 -15.21 11.45
CA GLN A 98 6.98 -15.52 11.39
C GLN A 98 7.25 -16.83 10.64
N LYS A 99 6.34 -17.81 10.71
CA LYS A 99 6.44 -19.08 9.98
C LYS A 99 5.98 -18.93 8.54
N ASP A 100 4.87 -18.23 8.32
CA ASP A 100 4.30 -17.96 7.02
C ASP A 100 3.84 -16.49 6.92
N PRO A 101 4.69 -15.61 6.38
CA PRO A 101 4.40 -14.18 6.28
C PRO A 101 3.41 -13.83 5.13
N THR A 102 2.71 -14.82 4.59
CA THR A 102 1.76 -14.64 3.49
C THR A 102 0.32 -14.63 3.98
N LEU A 103 -0.62 -14.39 3.05
CA LEU A 103 -2.05 -14.51 3.33
C LEU A 103 -2.46 -15.90 3.83
N ASN A 104 -1.68 -16.94 3.51
CA ASN A 104 -1.92 -18.27 4.05
C ASN A 104 -1.69 -18.31 5.58
N GLY A 105 -0.67 -17.59 6.09
CA GLY A 105 -0.45 -17.43 7.51
C GLY A 105 -1.67 -16.83 8.23
N LEU A 106 -2.30 -15.81 7.63
CA LEU A 106 -3.55 -15.23 8.17
C LEU A 106 -4.71 -16.23 8.17
N VAL A 107 -4.85 -17.02 7.11
CA VAL A 107 -5.89 -18.07 7.01
C VAL A 107 -5.66 -19.15 8.07
N THR A 108 -4.41 -19.58 8.25
CA THR A 108 -4.01 -20.55 9.28
C THR A 108 -4.24 -19.99 10.68
N ALA A 109 -3.85 -18.74 10.95
CA ALA A 109 -4.11 -18.08 12.23
C ALA A 109 -5.61 -18.02 12.53
N THR A 110 -6.41 -17.62 11.54
CA THR A 110 -7.87 -17.61 11.66
C THR A 110 -8.40 -19.00 12.00
N LEU A 111 -7.95 -20.05 11.30
CA LEU A 111 -8.38 -21.42 11.55
C LEU A 111 -7.98 -21.90 12.94
N THR A 112 -6.73 -21.70 13.35
CA THR A 112 -6.19 -22.16 14.63
C THR A 112 -6.87 -21.48 15.82
N ILE A 113 -7.11 -20.17 15.74
CA ILE A 113 -7.66 -19.40 16.86
C ILE A 113 -9.18 -19.58 16.97
N THR A 114 -9.88 -19.64 15.85
CA THR A 114 -11.35 -19.70 15.83
C THR A 114 -11.91 -21.13 15.75
N GLN A 115 -11.07 -22.10 15.37
CA GLN A 115 -11.46 -23.48 15.07
C GLN A 115 -12.60 -23.56 14.02
N SER A 116 -12.79 -22.52 13.21
CA SER A 116 -13.88 -22.41 12.25
C SER A 116 -13.37 -22.46 10.81
N ASN A 117 -13.63 -23.58 10.14
CA ASN A 117 -13.34 -23.75 8.71
C ASN A 117 -14.09 -22.73 7.84
N ILE A 118 -15.31 -22.34 8.22
CA ILE A 118 -16.12 -21.36 7.49
C ILE A 118 -15.41 -20.02 7.48
N MET A 119 -14.90 -19.61 8.65
CA MET A 119 -14.24 -18.33 8.83
C MET A 119 -12.89 -18.28 8.13
N ALA A 120 -12.08 -19.33 8.26
CA ALA A 120 -10.82 -19.46 7.54
C ALA A 120 -11.02 -19.44 6.01
N ASN A 121 -12.03 -20.15 5.50
CA ASN A 121 -12.37 -20.15 4.08
C ASN A 121 -12.87 -18.78 3.60
N ALA A 122 -13.66 -18.06 4.40
CA ALA A 122 -14.10 -16.71 4.08
C ALA A 122 -12.90 -15.75 3.96
N VAL A 123 -11.96 -15.79 4.92
CA VAL A 123 -10.71 -15.02 4.87
C VAL A 123 -9.90 -15.39 3.62
N LYS A 124 -9.78 -16.69 3.30
CA LYS A 124 -9.05 -17.17 2.12
C LYS A 124 -9.65 -16.65 0.82
N ILE A 125 -10.97 -16.79 0.64
CA ILE A 125 -11.66 -16.36 -0.58
C ILE A 125 -11.57 -14.84 -0.73
N PHE A 126 -11.85 -14.08 0.34
CA PHE A 126 -11.74 -12.63 0.30
C PHE A 126 -10.33 -12.18 -0.05
N SER A 127 -9.30 -12.70 0.64
CA SER A 127 -7.91 -12.29 0.45
C SER A 127 -7.40 -12.67 -0.95
N THR A 128 -7.81 -13.82 -1.48
CA THR A 128 -7.47 -14.25 -2.84
C THR A 128 -8.09 -13.33 -3.88
N LEU A 129 -9.38 -13.01 -3.75
CA LEU A 129 -10.05 -12.08 -4.67
C LEU A 129 -9.46 -10.67 -4.58
N ALA A 130 -9.18 -10.18 -3.38
CA ALA A 130 -8.56 -8.87 -3.16
C ALA A 130 -7.19 -8.80 -3.84
N LEU A 131 -6.36 -9.83 -3.67
CA LEU A 131 -5.06 -9.95 -4.31
C LEU A 131 -5.18 -9.95 -5.84
N ILE A 132 -6.07 -10.76 -6.42
CA ILE A 132 -6.28 -10.83 -7.88
C ILE A 132 -6.72 -9.47 -8.44
N THR A 133 -7.70 -8.82 -7.80
CA THR A 133 -8.21 -7.54 -8.28
C THR A 133 -7.19 -6.40 -8.14
N SER A 134 -6.41 -6.40 -7.06
CA SER A 134 -5.33 -5.43 -6.86
C SER A 134 -4.19 -5.64 -7.86
N PHE A 135 -3.80 -6.90 -8.06
CA PHE A 135 -2.79 -7.28 -9.04
C PHE A 135 -3.15 -6.84 -10.45
N LEU A 136 -4.41 -7.02 -10.87
CA LEU A 136 -4.89 -6.58 -12.18
C LEU A 136 -4.79 -5.06 -12.34
N GLY A 137 -5.23 -4.29 -11.33
CA GLY A 137 -5.16 -2.83 -11.36
C GLY A 137 -3.71 -2.31 -11.46
N VAL A 138 -2.82 -2.82 -10.61
CA VAL A 138 -1.40 -2.44 -10.63
C VAL A 138 -0.71 -2.90 -11.91
N GLY A 139 -1.02 -4.10 -12.40
CA GLY A 139 -0.47 -4.65 -13.63
C GLY A 139 -0.81 -3.82 -14.87
N ILE A 140 -2.07 -3.37 -15.00
CA ILE A 140 -2.48 -2.46 -16.08
C ILE A 140 -1.76 -1.12 -15.96
N GLY A 141 -1.70 -0.54 -14.76
CA GLY A 141 -1.01 0.73 -14.54
C GLY A 141 0.50 0.66 -14.84
N LEU A 142 1.16 -0.45 -14.50
CA LEU A 142 2.57 -0.65 -14.84
C LEU A 142 2.77 -0.83 -16.35
N LEU A 143 1.86 -1.52 -17.04
CA LEU A 143 1.89 -1.68 -18.48
C LEU A 143 1.80 -0.32 -19.19
N GLU A 144 0.82 0.51 -18.80
CA GLU A 144 0.67 1.88 -19.32
C GLU A 144 1.91 2.74 -19.03
N CYS A 145 2.49 2.61 -17.84
CA CYS A 145 3.70 3.33 -17.45
C CYS A 145 4.91 2.94 -18.31
N ILE A 146 5.11 1.64 -18.57
CA ILE A 146 6.18 1.16 -19.46
C ILE A 146 5.94 1.64 -20.90
N GLU A 147 4.70 1.61 -21.37
CA GLU A 147 4.33 2.12 -22.69
C GLU A 147 4.66 3.61 -22.82
N ASP A 148 4.26 4.43 -21.85
CA ASP A 148 4.56 5.86 -21.81
C ASP A 148 6.08 6.12 -21.73
N LEU A 149 6.81 5.33 -20.94
CA LEU A 149 8.28 5.43 -20.82
C LEU A 149 8.97 5.16 -22.17
N LEU A 150 8.61 4.04 -22.83
CA LEU A 150 9.19 3.66 -24.12
C LEU A 150 8.90 4.69 -25.21
N LYS A 151 7.66 5.20 -25.28
CA LYS A 151 7.27 6.20 -26.26
C LYS A 151 7.95 7.54 -26.01
N ARG A 152 7.91 8.06 -24.78
CA ARG A 152 8.36 9.43 -24.49
C ARG A 152 9.88 9.55 -24.34
N SER A 153 10.53 8.55 -23.77
CA SER A 153 11.97 8.62 -23.45
C SER A 153 12.83 7.98 -24.53
N PHE A 154 12.32 6.95 -25.21
CA PHE A 154 13.10 6.17 -26.19
C PHE A 154 12.53 6.24 -27.61
N ASN A 155 11.38 6.89 -27.83
CA ASN A 155 10.66 6.93 -29.11
C ASN A 155 10.36 5.52 -29.69
N ILE A 156 10.13 4.53 -28.80
CA ILE A 156 9.85 3.14 -29.15
C ILE A 156 8.35 2.88 -29.00
N ASN A 157 7.71 2.39 -30.07
CA ASN A 157 6.34 1.90 -30.03
C ASN A 157 6.34 0.37 -29.86
N ALA A 158 6.23 -0.11 -28.62
CA ALA A 158 6.11 -1.53 -28.34
C ALA A 158 4.64 -2.00 -28.47
N GLY A 159 4.45 -3.20 -29.03
CA GLY A 159 3.14 -3.84 -29.10
C GLY A 159 2.69 -4.39 -27.74
N ARG A 160 1.37 -4.60 -27.58
CA ARG A 160 0.75 -5.09 -26.32
C ARG A 160 1.39 -6.36 -25.76
N PHE A 161 1.78 -7.30 -26.64
CA PHE A 161 2.44 -8.53 -26.21
C PHE A 161 3.82 -8.27 -25.58
N SER A 162 4.66 -7.45 -26.23
CA SER A 162 5.98 -7.07 -25.69
C SER A 162 5.84 -6.30 -24.38
N LEU A 163 4.89 -5.37 -24.30
CA LEU A 163 4.60 -4.63 -23.07
C LEU A 163 4.17 -5.57 -21.94
N GLY A 164 3.31 -6.55 -22.24
CA GLY A 164 2.91 -7.59 -21.29
C GLY A 164 4.10 -8.39 -20.77
N LEU A 165 4.99 -8.86 -21.65
CA LEU A 165 6.20 -9.58 -21.24
C LEU A 165 7.09 -8.72 -20.33
N MET A 166 7.35 -7.46 -20.71
CA MET A 166 8.15 -6.54 -19.90
C MET A 166 7.51 -6.22 -18.53
N THR A 167 6.18 -6.22 -18.47
CA THR A 167 5.42 -5.96 -17.24
C THR A 167 5.44 -7.15 -16.29
N PHE A 168 5.24 -8.37 -16.79
CA PHE A 168 4.97 -9.55 -15.95
C PHE A 168 6.15 -10.50 -15.79
N ILE A 169 7.09 -10.57 -16.72
CA ILE A 169 8.27 -11.44 -16.58
C ILE A 169 9.10 -11.06 -15.34
N PRO A 170 9.48 -9.78 -15.11
CA PRO A 170 10.34 -9.45 -13.97
C PRO A 170 9.72 -9.82 -12.62
N PRO A 171 8.43 -9.51 -12.34
CA PRO A 171 7.76 -9.98 -11.12
C PRO A 171 7.69 -11.51 -11.01
N ILE A 172 7.43 -12.24 -12.11
CA ILE A 172 7.37 -13.71 -12.11
C ILE A 172 8.74 -14.30 -11.77
N VAL A 173 9.81 -13.83 -12.41
CA VAL A 173 11.19 -14.24 -12.14
C VAL A 173 11.51 -14.00 -10.67
N PHE A 174 11.19 -12.81 -10.15
CA PHE A 174 11.41 -12.51 -8.74
C PHE A 174 10.65 -13.47 -7.81
N ALA A 175 9.38 -13.76 -8.10
CA ALA A 175 8.57 -14.68 -7.29
C ALA A 175 9.11 -16.13 -7.30
N LEU A 176 9.67 -16.58 -8.42
CA LEU A 176 10.24 -17.94 -8.56
C LEU A 176 11.59 -18.08 -7.83
N PHE A 177 12.46 -17.08 -7.91
CA PHE A 177 13.80 -17.14 -7.31
C PHE A 177 13.85 -16.65 -5.85
N TYR A 178 12.89 -15.81 -5.42
CA TYR A 178 12.81 -15.27 -4.06
C TYR A 178 11.43 -15.53 -3.42
N PRO A 179 11.06 -16.81 -3.15
CA PRO A 179 9.72 -17.17 -2.66
C PRO A 179 9.37 -16.60 -1.28
N LYS A 180 10.38 -16.29 -0.44
CA LYS A 180 10.21 -15.58 0.85
C LYS A 180 10.46 -14.06 0.74
N GLY A 181 10.59 -13.55 -0.48
CA GLY A 181 10.94 -12.16 -0.78
C GLY A 181 9.77 -11.19 -0.69
N PHE A 182 8.55 -11.63 -0.34
CA PHE A 182 7.36 -10.77 -0.30
C PHE A 182 7.53 -9.58 0.65
N ILE A 183 7.86 -9.83 1.93
CA ILE A 183 8.08 -8.74 2.91
C ILE A 183 9.23 -7.84 2.45
N LEU A 184 10.31 -8.43 1.93
CA LEU A 184 11.47 -7.68 1.45
C LEU A 184 11.06 -6.72 0.32
N ALA A 185 10.37 -7.23 -0.70
CA ALA A 185 9.89 -6.47 -1.84
C ALA A 185 8.90 -5.38 -1.40
N LEU A 186 7.97 -5.70 -0.50
CA LEU A 186 7.00 -4.75 0.04
C LEU A 186 7.70 -3.60 0.79
N GLY A 187 8.71 -3.91 1.61
CA GLY A 187 9.48 -2.91 2.33
C GLY A 187 10.26 -1.97 1.40
N TYR A 188 10.93 -2.51 0.38
CA TYR A 188 11.62 -1.70 -0.64
C TYR A 188 10.64 -0.87 -1.48
N ALA A 189 9.50 -1.45 -1.87
CA ALA A 189 8.46 -0.74 -2.59
C ALA A 189 7.94 0.45 -1.77
N GLY A 190 7.70 0.28 -0.47
CA GLY A 190 7.30 1.38 0.40
C GLY A 190 8.34 2.47 0.57
N GLN A 191 9.60 2.09 0.68
CA GLN A 191 10.70 3.04 0.73
C GLN A 191 10.78 3.91 -0.54
N MET A 192 10.79 3.27 -1.71
CA MET A 192 10.88 3.95 -3.00
C MET A 192 9.62 4.76 -3.29
N PHE A 193 8.47 4.23 -2.90
CA PHE A 193 7.20 4.93 -3.03
C PHE A 193 7.14 6.19 -2.16
N ALA A 194 7.62 6.16 -0.91
CA ALA A 194 7.72 7.34 -0.05
C ALA A 194 8.58 8.44 -0.67
N PHE A 195 9.73 8.07 -1.24
CA PHE A 195 10.57 9.01 -1.96
C PHE A 195 9.86 9.61 -3.19
N TYR A 196 9.30 8.73 -4.03
CA TYR A 196 8.61 9.12 -5.27
C TYR A 196 7.35 9.94 -5.04
N ALA A 197 6.57 9.65 -4.01
CA ALA A 197 5.26 10.26 -3.79
C ALA A 197 5.31 11.50 -2.90
N VAL A 198 6.37 11.66 -2.10
CA VAL A 198 6.50 12.80 -1.16
C VAL A 198 7.66 13.72 -1.55
N VAL A 199 8.88 13.19 -1.53
CA VAL A 199 10.10 13.99 -1.69
C VAL A 199 10.17 14.61 -3.09
N LEU A 200 9.89 13.81 -4.12
CA LEU A 200 9.95 14.27 -5.51
C LEU A 200 8.84 15.32 -5.82
N PRO A 201 7.54 15.11 -5.51
CA PRO A 201 6.50 16.09 -5.76
C PRO A 201 6.71 17.41 -5.03
N VAL A 202 7.21 17.39 -3.79
CA VAL A 202 7.55 18.62 -3.07
C VAL A 202 8.63 19.41 -3.82
N SER A 203 9.67 18.73 -4.26
CA SER A 203 10.78 19.33 -5.02
C SER A 203 10.28 19.91 -6.35
N LEU A 204 9.42 19.18 -7.06
CA LEU A 204 8.79 19.62 -8.30
C LEU A 204 7.91 20.85 -8.09
N VAL A 205 7.07 20.87 -7.05
CA VAL A 205 6.21 22.02 -6.74
C VAL A 205 7.05 23.24 -6.36
N TRP A 206 8.13 23.06 -5.58
CA TRP A 206 9.02 24.16 -5.23
C TRP A 206 9.68 24.77 -6.47
N LYS A 207 10.20 23.94 -7.38
CA LYS A 207 10.78 24.39 -8.65
C LYS A 207 9.73 25.04 -9.55
N ALA A 208 8.54 24.44 -9.68
CA ALA A 208 7.45 24.96 -10.50
C ALA A 208 6.97 26.35 -10.03
N ARG A 209 6.87 26.57 -8.71
CA ARG A 209 6.50 27.88 -8.14
C ARG A 209 7.54 28.98 -8.43
N LYS A 210 8.82 28.63 -8.55
CA LYS A 210 9.90 29.57 -8.91
C LYS A 210 9.88 29.92 -10.40
N ILE A 211 9.70 28.92 -11.27
CA ILE A 211 9.72 29.10 -12.73
C ILE A 211 8.42 29.75 -13.22
N HIS A 212 7.29 29.40 -12.60
CA HIS A 212 5.97 29.89 -12.98
C HIS A 212 5.30 30.58 -11.77
N PRO A 213 5.48 31.90 -11.61
CA PRO A 213 4.87 32.64 -10.50
C PRO A 213 3.33 32.61 -10.52
N ASN A 214 2.73 32.59 -11.72
CA ASN A 214 1.28 32.68 -11.93
C ASN A 214 0.67 31.31 -12.29
N LEU A 215 0.81 30.33 -11.40
CA LEU A 215 0.18 29.01 -11.58
C LEU A 215 -1.34 29.09 -11.35
N PRO A 216 -2.15 28.39 -12.16
CA PRO A 216 -3.62 28.34 -12.01
C PRO A 216 -4.06 27.65 -10.71
N TYR A 217 -3.21 26.80 -10.13
CA TYR A 217 -3.43 26.16 -8.84
C TYR A 217 -2.19 26.22 -7.96
N LYS A 218 -2.37 26.56 -6.69
CA LYS A 218 -1.35 26.46 -5.65
C LYS A 218 -1.97 25.82 -4.40
N VAL A 219 -1.32 24.77 -3.90
CA VAL A 219 -1.69 24.18 -2.60
C VAL A 219 -1.47 25.19 -1.48
N TRP A 220 -2.41 25.22 -0.53
CA TRP A 220 -2.37 26.10 0.65
C TRP A 220 -1.17 25.79 1.57
N GLY A 221 -0.78 26.77 2.38
CA GLY A 221 0.30 26.64 3.37
C GLY A 221 1.72 27.00 2.89
N GLY A 222 1.86 27.47 1.64
CA GLY A 222 3.08 28.12 1.17
C GLY A 222 4.31 27.21 1.19
N ASN A 223 5.48 27.77 1.52
CA ASN A 223 6.73 27.03 1.58
C ASN A 223 6.90 26.24 2.89
N LEU A 224 6.25 26.68 3.97
CA LEU A 224 6.31 25.99 5.26
C LEU A 224 5.70 24.59 5.16
N THR A 225 4.52 24.46 4.54
CA THR A 225 3.90 23.15 4.31
C THR A 225 4.76 22.26 3.42
N LEU A 226 5.38 22.81 2.37
CA LEU A 226 6.32 22.04 1.54
C LEU A 226 7.52 21.53 2.36
N PHE A 227 8.09 22.37 3.22
CA PHE A 227 9.20 21.98 4.09
C PHE A 227 8.79 20.87 5.08
N ILE A 228 7.64 21.00 5.75
CA ILE A 228 7.14 19.98 6.68
C ILE A 228 6.93 18.65 5.95
N VAL A 229 6.27 18.67 4.79
CA VAL A 229 6.04 17.45 3.99
C VAL A 229 7.35 16.84 3.51
N LEU A 230 8.34 17.65 3.13
CA LEU A 230 9.67 17.16 2.76
C LEU A 230 10.34 16.43 3.93
N VAL A 231 10.35 17.04 5.12
CA VAL A 231 10.95 16.45 6.32
C VAL A 231 10.26 15.13 6.66
N LEU A 232 8.93 15.08 6.66
CA LEU A 232 8.18 13.84 6.89
C LEU A 232 8.49 12.77 5.83
N GLY A 233 8.57 13.15 4.55
CA GLY A 233 8.94 12.24 3.48
C GLY A 233 10.33 11.65 3.66
N VAL A 234 11.32 12.49 4.01
CA VAL A 234 12.69 12.06 4.29
C VAL A 234 12.75 11.12 5.49
N ILE A 235 12.02 11.42 6.56
CA ILE A 235 11.92 10.54 7.75
C ILE A 235 11.38 9.17 7.33
N ILE A 236 10.26 9.12 6.62
CA ILE A 236 9.63 7.85 6.21
C ILE A 236 10.55 7.04 5.29
N THR A 237 11.18 7.69 4.30
CA THR A 237 12.16 7.04 3.41
C THR A 237 13.39 6.52 4.17
N SER A 238 13.72 7.11 5.33
CA SER A 238 14.87 6.72 6.14
C SER A 238 14.61 5.51 7.06
N ILE A 239 13.35 5.22 7.40
CA ILE A 239 12.97 4.17 8.36
C ILE A 239 13.50 2.77 7.97
N PRO A 240 13.39 2.31 6.70
CA PRO A 240 13.93 1.01 6.31
C PRO A 240 15.45 0.90 6.50
N PHE A 241 16.20 2.00 6.40
CA PHE A 241 17.63 2.00 6.73
C PHE A 241 17.87 1.89 8.24
N ALA A 242 17.07 2.58 9.05
CA ALA A 242 17.14 2.48 10.51
C ALA A 242 16.82 1.06 11.02
N ILE A 243 15.85 0.37 10.39
CA ILE A 243 15.56 -1.05 10.67
C ILE A 243 16.78 -1.92 10.36
N ARG A 244 17.43 -1.75 9.20
CA ARG A 244 18.63 -2.53 8.82
C ARG A 244 19.84 -2.25 9.70
N ALA A 245 19.96 -1.03 10.21
CA ALA A 245 21.02 -0.63 11.13
C ALA A 245 20.76 -1.12 12.57
N GLY A 246 19.61 -1.72 12.87
CA GLY A 246 19.25 -2.23 14.18
C GLY A 246 18.71 -1.19 15.17
N TYR A 247 18.41 0.04 14.70
CA TYR A 247 17.82 1.10 15.54
C TYR A 247 16.31 0.97 15.72
N LEU A 248 15.64 0.23 14.81
CA LEU A 248 14.20 0.01 14.83
C LEU A 248 13.88 -1.49 14.66
N PRO A 249 12.80 -1.99 15.28
CA PRO A 249 12.42 -3.39 15.17
C PRO A 249 12.00 -3.77 13.75
N PHE A 250 12.23 -5.04 13.40
CA PHE A 250 11.76 -5.59 12.12
C PHE A 250 10.25 -5.81 12.16
N VAL A 251 9.54 -5.31 11.14
CA VAL A 251 8.10 -5.53 10.99
C VAL A 251 7.86 -6.80 10.21
N VAL A 252 7.19 -7.76 10.84
CA VAL A 252 6.66 -8.94 10.16
C VAL A 252 5.23 -8.65 9.76
N GLY A 253 4.98 -8.57 8.45
CA GLY A 253 3.67 -8.64 7.78
C GLY A 253 2.53 -7.86 8.41
#